data_AF-A0A948B8W3-F1
#
_entry.id   AF-A0A948B8W3-F1
#
_cell.length_a   1.000
_cell.length_b   1.000
_cell.length_c   1.000
_cell.angle_alpha   90.00
_cell.angle_beta   90.00
_cell.angle_gamma   90.00
#
_symmetry.space_group_name_H-M   'P 1'
#
loop_
_entity.id
_entity.type
_entity.pdbx_description
1 polymer ?
#
loop_
_entity_poly.entity_id
_entity_poly.type
_entity_poly.pdbx_seq_one_letter_code
_entity_poly.pdbx_strand_id
1 'polypeptide(L)'
;MNLLPPKQKSNHTTSHSEPLALIMVCLLMVLGFSAFIWGESALRSWAALDVPQVISIQGKLTDENRITVPDSVLDMQFHIYDADSGGNCLWTASGSSNGTTCSDGTAISVTPKDGVFSILLGDTGQTVIPDDIFTSSDNRFIGVKIGSDAEMSPRIKLGAVPSAINAGLVGGFQPSQSAGESVLIATEADGDVFLIAATDDKAFFVNTSTYLSYNATGDLVFADAIAGSATLSDLLGGGGGTLDQAYDYGGAGAGRVITVDSGAIEMTGSNAGDYTLEVSNSANGGAFFVQNTGTGDSLVVFDQATDTTPFIIDASGNVGIGTASPNYPLTISSSTALGLRAAVTNGTPGNPSLDFYDSGRSVEGILTSTDKDSGGTNGFYIATYSNHPLLFGTNAATTRSTTGAWMTLDTSGQLGIGTTSPGQLLTVSKDQAAGTYAQVSNTNSSGIAGFMATSNLGPMVIQSIGSTEGATGLAGWGRLRTDSALNGFAFVTGGAKPITFNPNDSEAMRIIDGGSVGINTTGPDRRLDVLDASNPQLRLTYTDGSVYTDFRTSSGGELTITPSGG
;
A
#
# COMPACT_ATOMS: atom_id res chain seq x y z
N MET A 1 62.87 -21.69 -6.24
CA MET A 1 61.49 -22.21 -6.15
C MET A 1 60.70 -21.28 -5.26
N ASN A 2 59.53 -20.74 -5.60
CA ASN A 2 58.91 -20.46 -6.88
C ASN A 2 57.82 -19.40 -6.56
N LEU A 3 57.86 -18.26 -7.27
CA LEU A 3 56.74 -17.41 -7.72
C LEU A 3 55.62 -16.99 -6.74
N LEU A 4 55.72 -15.72 -6.29
CA LEU A 4 54.74 -14.59 -6.32
C LEU A 4 53.22 -14.84 -6.51
N PRO A 5 52.31 -13.90 -6.12
CA PRO A 5 52.52 -12.56 -5.52
C PRO A 5 51.58 -12.23 -4.31
N PRO A 6 51.70 -11.04 -3.67
CA PRO A 6 51.25 -10.80 -2.30
C PRO A 6 50.21 -9.67 -2.10
N LYS A 7 49.84 -9.55 -0.81
CA LYS A 7 49.31 -8.39 -0.04
C LYS A 7 47.79 -8.29 0.11
N GLN A 8 47.26 -7.84 1.24
CA GLN A 8 47.58 -7.97 2.68
C GLN A 8 46.38 -7.31 3.40
N LYS A 9 45.93 -7.93 4.50
CA LYS A 9 44.88 -7.44 5.40
C LYS A 9 45.44 -6.53 6.51
N SER A 10 44.56 -5.70 7.08
CA SER A 10 44.28 -5.44 8.52
C SER A 10 44.21 -3.93 8.81
N ASN A 11 43.03 -3.37 9.12
CA ASN A 11 42.31 -3.32 10.40
C ASN A 11 42.85 -2.30 11.43
N HIS A 12 41.89 -1.53 11.97
CA HIS A 12 41.71 -1.10 13.38
C HIS A 12 42.21 0.30 13.86
N THR A 13 41.19 1.14 14.12
CA THR A 13 40.91 1.99 15.32
C THR A 13 41.75 3.21 15.75
N THR A 14 40.98 4.30 15.89
CA THR A 14 40.92 5.33 16.96
C THR A 14 41.94 6.47 17.04
N SER A 15 41.34 7.62 17.38
CA SER A 15 41.87 8.71 18.23
C SER A 15 42.50 9.92 17.53
N HIS A 16 41.83 11.05 17.78
CA HIS A 16 42.16 12.43 17.47
C HIS A 16 43.60 12.85 17.82
N SER A 17 44.30 13.35 16.81
CA SER A 17 45.30 14.42 16.82
C SER A 17 45.57 14.67 15.32
N GLU A 18 45.39 15.82 14.67
CA GLU A 18 45.61 17.21 15.02
C GLU A 18 44.73 18.11 14.09
N PRO A 19 44.22 19.28 14.53
CA PRO A 19 43.28 20.11 13.76
C PRO A 19 43.96 21.10 12.80
N LEU A 20 45.16 20.81 12.29
CA LEU A 20 45.89 21.73 11.39
C LEU A 20 45.75 21.40 9.89
N ALA A 21 45.48 20.15 9.50
CA ALA A 21 45.41 19.78 8.09
C ALA A 21 44.08 20.19 7.41
N LEU A 22 42.95 20.17 8.13
CA LEU A 22 41.64 20.51 7.56
C LEU A 22 41.43 22.02 7.40
N ILE A 23 42.01 22.83 8.31
CA ILE A 23 42.04 24.29 8.17
C ILE A 23 42.95 24.70 7.01
N MET A 24 44.08 24.00 6.79
CA MET A 24 44.98 24.28 5.68
C MET A 24 44.38 23.89 4.31
N VAL A 25 43.55 22.86 4.24
CA VAL A 25 42.82 22.47 3.01
C VAL A 25 41.65 23.41 2.71
N CYS A 26 40.94 23.94 3.72
CA CYS A 26 39.94 24.98 3.52
C CYS A 26 40.57 26.36 3.23
N LEU A 27 41.73 26.70 3.80
CA LEU A 27 42.46 27.93 3.48
C LEU A 27 43.07 27.89 2.07
N LEU A 28 43.54 26.71 1.60
CA LEU A 28 44.02 26.50 0.24
C LEU A 28 42.90 26.46 -0.81
N MET A 29 41.67 26.05 -0.45
CA MET A 29 40.52 26.15 -1.37
C MET A 29 39.91 27.57 -1.42
N VAL A 30 39.98 28.36 -0.34
CA VAL A 30 39.53 29.77 -0.34
C VAL A 30 40.59 30.72 -0.93
N LEU A 31 41.88 30.42 -0.80
CA LEU A 31 42.96 31.12 -1.53
C LEU A 31 43.08 30.67 -3.00
N GLY A 32 42.64 29.46 -3.34
CA GLY A 32 42.51 28.97 -4.72
C GLY A 32 41.31 29.56 -5.48
N PHE A 33 40.29 30.05 -4.77
CA PHE A 33 39.10 30.69 -5.38
C PHE A 33 39.15 32.23 -5.36
N SER A 34 40.09 32.84 -4.66
CA SER A 34 40.29 34.31 -4.64
C SER A 34 41.39 34.82 -5.60
N ALA A 35 42.16 33.90 -6.21
CA ALA A 35 43.07 34.22 -7.31
C ALA A 35 42.43 34.07 -8.71
N PHE A 36 41.11 33.80 -8.78
CA PHE A 36 40.36 33.70 -10.03
C PHE A 36 39.44 34.92 -10.30
N ILE A 37 39.54 35.99 -9.50
CA ILE A 37 38.67 37.19 -9.61
C ILE A 37 39.48 38.50 -9.74
N TRP A 38 40.80 38.45 -9.99
CA TRP A 38 41.61 39.67 -10.27
C TRP A 38 42.61 39.46 -11.41
N GLY A 39 42.11 38.94 -12.53
CA GLY A 39 42.86 38.80 -13.78
C GLY A 39 42.10 39.42 -14.94
N GLU A 40 41.59 40.64 -14.79
CA GLU A 40 41.14 41.43 -15.93
C GLU A 40 42.35 41.91 -16.75
N SER A 41 42.04 42.21 -18.00
CA SER A 41 42.83 42.93 -19.00
C SER A 41 43.85 42.09 -19.80
N ALA A 42 43.32 41.50 -20.87
CA ALA A 42 43.58 41.91 -22.25
C ALA A 42 43.73 40.69 -23.15
N LEU A 43 42.59 40.11 -23.53
CA LEU A 43 42.52 39.47 -24.85
C LEU A 43 42.92 40.54 -25.87
N ARG A 44 44.10 40.35 -26.46
CA ARG A 44 44.63 41.22 -27.50
C ARG A 44 43.70 41.11 -28.69
N SER A 45 42.82 42.10 -28.81
CA SER A 45 42.22 42.50 -30.07
C SER A 45 43.35 42.63 -31.09
N TRP A 46 43.28 41.88 -32.19
CA TRP A 46 44.04 42.23 -33.36
C TRP A 46 43.49 43.55 -33.87
N ALA A 47 44.23 44.63 -33.62
CA ALA A 47 43.94 45.93 -34.19
C ALA A 47 43.73 45.75 -35.70
N ALA A 48 42.56 46.20 -36.16
CA ALA A 48 42.27 46.32 -37.58
C ALA A 48 43.41 47.12 -38.23
N LEU A 49 43.85 46.65 -39.40
CA LEU A 49 44.92 47.26 -40.17
C LEU A 49 44.58 48.74 -40.38
N ASP A 50 45.39 49.62 -39.78
CA ASP A 50 45.14 51.06 -39.73
C ASP A 50 44.96 51.58 -41.17
N VAL A 51 43.82 52.20 -41.46
CA VAL A 51 43.60 52.81 -42.77
C VAL A 51 44.51 54.04 -42.83
N PRO A 52 45.42 54.16 -43.82
CA PRO A 52 46.34 55.29 -43.85
C PRO A 52 45.59 56.62 -43.85
N GLN A 53 45.79 57.43 -42.81
CA GLN A 53 45.17 58.77 -42.66
C GLN A 53 45.90 59.82 -43.49
N VAL A 54 46.16 59.50 -44.76
CA VAL A 54 46.85 60.38 -45.70
C VAL A 54 45.95 60.70 -46.89
N ILE A 55 46.04 61.93 -47.39
CA ILE A 55 45.24 62.39 -48.53
C ILE A 55 46.18 62.70 -49.70
N SER A 56 45.97 62.08 -50.85
CA SER A 56 46.75 62.37 -52.05
C SER A 56 46.21 63.60 -52.78
N ILE A 57 47.05 64.60 -53.01
CA ILE A 57 46.74 65.80 -53.81
C ILE A 57 47.71 65.93 -54.97
N GLN A 58 47.18 66.28 -56.14
CA GLN A 58 47.97 66.58 -57.34
C GLN A 58 47.49 67.88 -57.98
N GLY A 59 48.43 68.66 -58.51
CA GLY A 59 48.12 69.91 -59.17
C GLY A 59 49.13 70.24 -60.27
N LYS A 60 48.69 71.00 -61.27
CA LYS A 60 49.55 71.52 -62.34
C LYS A 60 49.74 73.03 -62.15
N LEU A 61 50.99 73.44 -62.09
CA LEU A 61 51.43 74.82 -61.94
C LEU A 61 51.80 75.38 -63.31
N THR A 62 51.28 76.56 -63.58
CA THR A 62 51.62 77.34 -64.77
C THR A 62 51.94 78.77 -64.39
N ASP A 63 52.80 79.42 -65.16
CA ASP A 63 53.00 80.86 -65.07
C ASP A 63 51.79 81.64 -65.60
N GLU A 64 51.88 82.97 -65.55
CA GLU A 64 50.84 83.91 -66.01
C GLU A 64 50.49 83.74 -67.51
N ASN A 65 51.39 83.14 -68.29
CA ASN A 65 51.21 82.85 -69.72
C ASN A 65 50.73 81.41 -69.98
N ARG A 66 50.36 80.66 -68.93
CA ARG A 66 49.94 79.25 -68.95
C ARG A 66 51.03 78.26 -69.40
N ILE A 67 52.30 78.67 -69.35
CA ILE A 67 53.45 77.77 -69.57
C ILE A 67 53.75 77.06 -68.25
N THR A 68 54.11 75.78 -68.30
CA THR A 68 54.41 75.00 -67.10
C THR A 68 55.61 75.54 -66.34
N VAL A 69 55.48 75.64 -65.01
CA VAL A 69 56.58 76.07 -64.14
C VAL A 69 57.75 75.06 -64.25
N PRO A 70 59.01 75.51 -64.46
CA PRO A 70 60.17 74.62 -64.56
C PRO A 70 60.43 73.80 -63.30
N ASP A 71 61.02 72.62 -63.48
CA ASP A 71 61.37 71.65 -62.42
C ASP A 71 62.38 72.24 -61.43
N SER A 72 61.87 72.88 -60.39
CA SER A 72 62.63 73.53 -59.32
C SER A 72 61.89 73.33 -57.99
N VAL A 73 62.63 73.38 -56.88
CA VAL A 73 62.03 73.23 -55.55
C VAL A 73 61.17 74.46 -55.25
N LEU A 74 59.89 74.24 -54.97
CA LEU A 74 58.95 75.29 -54.57
C LEU A 74 58.48 75.04 -53.15
N ASP A 75 58.42 76.09 -52.35
CA ASP A 75 57.86 76.05 -51.01
C ASP A 75 56.35 76.24 -51.07
N MET A 76 55.61 75.24 -50.60
CA MET A 76 54.14 75.20 -50.65
C MET A 76 53.54 75.06 -49.26
N GLN A 77 52.34 75.61 -49.08
CA GLN A 77 51.54 75.47 -47.88
C GLN A 77 50.17 74.92 -48.24
N PHE A 78 49.67 73.99 -47.43
CA PHE A 78 48.42 73.27 -47.65
C PHE A 78 47.52 73.38 -46.43
N HIS A 79 46.25 73.71 -46.67
CA HIS A 79 45.26 73.93 -45.64
C HIS A 79 43.92 73.30 -45.99
N ILE A 80 43.21 72.77 -45.00
CA ILE A 80 41.83 72.30 -45.14
C ILE A 80 40.87 73.28 -44.47
N TYR A 81 39.81 73.64 -45.18
CA TYR A 81 38.78 74.58 -44.76
C TYR A 81 37.37 73.98 -44.89
N ASP A 82 36.41 74.63 -44.26
CA ASP A 82 34.97 74.33 -44.36
C ASP A 82 34.25 75.10 -45.50
N ALA A 83 34.90 76.03 -46.18
CA ALA A 83 34.35 76.82 -47.30
C ALA A 83 35.33 77.04 -48.46
N ASP A 84 34.81 77.35 -49.66
CA ASP A 84 35.54 77.56 -50.92
C ASP A 84 36.21 78.95 -51.03
N SER A 85 35.74 79.94 -50.28
CA SER A 85 36.37 81.24 -50.04
C SER A 85 36.02 81.73 -48.63
N GLY A 86 36.97 82.29 -47.89
CA GLY A 86 36.79 82.55 -46.44
C GLY A 86 36.75 81.26 -45.61
N GLY A 87 35.92 81.19 -44.57
CA GLY A 87 35.74 79.98 -43.74
C GLY A 87 36.83 79.73 -42.69
N ASN A 88 36.61 78.69 -41.89
CA ASN A 88 37.50 78.29 -40.81
C ASN A 88 38.60 77.37 -41.33
N CYS A 89 39.84 77.65 -40.95
CA CYS A 89 40.94 76.71 -41.21
C CYS A 89 40.93 75.58 -40.17
N LEU A 90 40.63 74.37 -40.64
CA LEU A 90 40.48 73.17 -39.82
C LEU A 90 41.81 72.44 -39.63
N TRP A 91 42.67 72.46 -40.65
CA TRP A 91 43.97 71.80 -40.62
C TRP A 91 44.98 72.52 -41.51
N THR A 92 46.24 72.50 -41.10
CA THR A 92 47.40 72.96 -41.90
C THR A 92 48.41 71.85 -41.97
N ALA A 93 49.06 71.62 -43.10
CA ALA A 93 50.06 70.56 -43.23
C ALA A 93 51.35 70.84 -42.46
N SER A 94 51.64 72.10 -42.18
CA SER A 94 52.81 72.56 -41.43
C SER A 94 52.43 73.75 -40.58
N GLY A 95 52.55 73.62 -39.26
CA GLY A 95 52.15 74.66 -38.30
C GLY A 95 51.02 74.18 -37.39
N SER A 96 50.08 75.06 -37.04
CA SER A 96 48.93 74.72 -36.19
C SER A 96 47.66 75.42 -36.66
N SER A 97 46.53 74.70 -36.64
CA SER A 97 45.17 75.24 -36.77
C SER A 97 44.51 75.36 -35.41
N ASN A 98 43.68 76.40 -35.22
CA ASN A 98 42.80 76.53 -34.04
C ASN A 98 41.32 76.42 -34.44
N GLY A 99 41.01 75.77 -35.56
CA GLY A 99 39.64 75.64 -36.07
C GLY A 99 38.98 76.94 -36.55
N THR A 100 39.76 78.00 -36.81
CA THR A 100 39.28 79.27 -37.40
C THR A 100 40.33 79.86 -38.33
N THR A 101 41.58 79.92 -37.90
CA THR A 101 42.73 80.36 -38.71
C THR A 101 43.86 79.36 -38.64
N CYS A 102 44.68 79.29 -39.68
CA CYS A 102 45.92 78.51 -39.68
C CYS A 102 47.13 79.41 -39.52
N SER A 103 48.09 78.93 -38.73
CA SER A 103 49.43 79.49 -38.66
C SER A 103 50.34 78.70 -39.58
N ASP A 104 50.86 79.38 -40.60
CA ASP A 104 51.83 78.83 -41.53
C ASP A 104 53.13 78.46 -40.80
N GLY A 105 53.45 77.17 -40.74
CA GLY A 105 54.73 76.66 -40.26
C GLY A 105 55.83 76.69 -41.33
N THR A 106 56.86 75.85 -41.16
CA THR A 106 57.89 75.64 -42.18
C THR A 106 57.24 75.11 -43.45
N ALA A 107 57.35 75.87 -44.55
CA ALA A 107 56.74 75.50 -45.82
C ALA A 107 57.22 74.12 -46.30
N ILE A 108 56.34 73.40 -46.98
CA ILE A 108 56.61 72.07 -47.50
C ILE A 108 57.27 72.23 -48.87
N SER A 109 58.54 71.87 -48.95
CA SER A 109 59.28 71.91 -50.20
C SER A 109 58.84 70.77 -51.12
N VAL A 110 58.24 71.12 -52.26
CA VAL A 110 57.75 70.20 -53.28
C VAL A 110 58.44 70.53 -54.60
N THR A 111 58.97 69.51 -55.29
CA THR A 111 59.59 69.67 -56.61
C THR A 111 58.60 69.21 -57.69
N PRO A 112 57.98 70.12 -58.45
CA PRO A 112 57.15 69.72 -59.58
C PRO A 112 58.00 69.11 -60.69
N LYS A 113 57.39 68.23 -61.48
CA LYS A 113 57.97 67.65 -62.69
C LYS A 113 57.07 67.97 -63.88
N ASP A 114 57.60 68.63 -64.90
CA ASP A 114 56.85 69.22 -66.02
C ASP A 114 55.66 70.08 -65.54
N GLY A 115 55.90 70.84 -64.46
CA GLY A 115 54.89 71.68 -63.80
C GLY A 115 53.83 70.93 -63.01
N VAL A 116 53.88 69.60 -62.85
CA VAL A 116 52.92 68.84 -62.03
C VAL A 116 53.54 68.44 -60.70
N PHE A 117 52.84 68.68 -59.60
CA PHE A 117 53.22 68.19 -58.27
C PHE A 117 52.26 67.12 -57.78
N SER A 118 52.77 66.21 -56.94
CA SER A 118 52.00 65.18 -56.24
C SER A 118 52.52 65.07 -54.81
N ILE A 119 51.61 65.14 -53.83
CA ILE A 119 51.95 65.08 -52.41
C ILE A 119 50.92 64.25 -51.64
N LEU A 120 51.37 63.57 -50.59
CA LEU A 120 50.53 62.96 -49.57
C LEU A 120 50.46 63.91 -48.37
N LEU A 121 49.25 64.38 -48.05
CA LEU A 121 48.97 65.24 -46.91
C LEU A 121 48.75 64.39 -45.65
N GLY A 122 49.31 64.83 -44.52
CA GLY A 122 49.23 64.09 -43.25
C GLY A 122 50.27 62.97 -43.10
N ASP A 123 51.19 62.85 -44.05
CA ASP A 123 52.29 61.86 -44.02
C ASP A 123 53.47 62.35 -43.15
N THR A 124 54.47 61.50 -42.97
CA THR A 124 55.64 61.68 -42.10
C THR A 124 56.31 63.04 -42.30
N GLY A 125 56.36 63.86 -41.23
CA GLY A 125 56.95 65.21 -41.26
C GLY A 125 55.93 66.34 -41.43
N GLN A 126 54.65 66.01 -41.62
CA GLN A 126 53.52 66.94 -41.55
C GLN A 126 52.73 66.73 -40.25
N THR A 127 51.84 67.65 -39.93
CA THR A 127 50.89 67.44 -38.82
C THR A 127 49.89 66.33 -39.18
N VAL A 128 49.62 65.44 -38.23
CA VAL A 128 48.61 64.36 -38.39
C VAL A 128 47.24 64.98 -38.65
N ILE A 129 46.47 64.38 -39.56
CA ILE A 129 45.09 64.77 -39.82
C ILE A 129 44.22 64.18 -38.72
N PRO A 130 43.47 64.98 -37.93
CA PRO A 130 42.62 64.46 -36.86
C PRO A 130 41.48 63.55 -37.37
N ASP A 131 41.18 62.50 -36.61
CA ASP A 131 40.14 61.49 -36.93
C ASP A 131 38.75 62.09 -37.15
N ASP A 132 38.46 63.24 -36.53
CA ASP A 132 37.15 63.89 -36.50
C ASP A 132 36.92 64.89 -37.64
N ILE A 133 37.94 65.28 -38.39
CA ILE A 133 37.81 66.32 -39.42
C ILE A 133 36.86 65.89 -40.57
N PHE A 134 36.67 64.57 -40.76
CA PHE A 134 35.81 63.95 -41.77
C PHE A 134 34.62 63.16 -41.21
N THR A 135 34.35 63.23 -39.90
CA THR A 135 33.22 62.46 -39.30
C THR A 135 31.86 63.12 -39.51
N SER A 136 31.81 64.37 -39.98
CA SER A 136 30.57 65.07 -40.37
C SER A 136 30.36 65.06 -41.89
N SER A 137 29.10 65.04 -42.36
CA SER A 137 28.74 65.03 -43.78
C SER A 137 28.95 66.38 -44.50
N ASP A 138 29.81 67.23 -43.95
CA ASP A 138 30.02 68.60 -44.40
C ASP A 138 31.06 68.64 -45.52
N ASN A 139 30.99 69.68 -46.36
CA ASN A 139 31.96 69.87 -47.43
C ASN A 139 33.33 70.31 -46.84
N ARG A 140 34.43 69.80 -47.41
CA ARG A 140 35.80 70.21 -47.07
C ARG A 140 36.51 70.71 -48.33
N PHE A 141 37.36 71.72 -48.17
CA PHE A 141 38.06 72.38 -49.27
C PHE A 141 39.56 72.48 -48.98
N ILE A 142 40.40 72.24 -49.98
CA ILE A 142 41.86 72.38 -49.90
C ILE A 142 42.30 73.73 -50.48
N GLY A 143 43.04 74.49 -49.67
CA GLY A 143 43.77 75.69 -50.06
C GLY A 143 45.25 75.37 -50.27
N VAL A 144 45.82 75.93 -51.34
CA VAL A 144 47.25 75.82 -51.66
C VAL A 144 47.81 77.22 -51.87
N LYS A 145 48.94 77.49 -51.23
CA LYS A 145 49.72 78.71 -51.38
C LYS A 145 51.15 78.37 -51.76
N ILE A 146 51.72 79.10 -52.72
CA ILE A 146 53.01 78.77 -53.33
C ILE A 146 53.93 79.98 -53.20
N GLY A 147 55.06 79.80 -52.54
CA GLY A 147 56.03 80.88 -52.30
C GLY A 147 55.38 82.14 -51.71
N SER A 148 55.54 83.27 -52.41
CA SER A 148 54.96 84.56 -52.02
C SER A 148 53.59 84.86 -52.64
N ASP A 149 53.03 83.94 -53.43
CA ASP A 149 51.74 84.16 -54.09
C ASP A 149 50.59 84.17 -53.08
N ALA A 150 49.47 84.77 -53.49
CA ALA A 150 48.23 84.65 -52.72
C ALA A 150 47.75 83.19 -52.72
N GLU A 151 47.17 82.74 -51.60
CA GLU A 151 46.53 81.42 -51.55
C GLU A 151 45.42 81.35 -52.63
N MET A 152 45.31 80.20 -53.28
CA MET A 152 44.33 80.02 -54.36
C MET A 152 42.89 80.33 -53.90
N SER A 153 42.15 81.07 -54.75
CA SER A 153 40.73 81.35 -54.55
C SER A 153 39.99 81.30 -55.89
N PRO A 154 38.93 80.49 -56.06
CA PRO A 154 38.32 79.62 -55.05
C PRO A 154 39.15 78.34 -54.77
N ARG A 155 38.98 77.78 -53.57
CA ARG A 155 39.63 76.54 -53.11
C ARG A 155 38.98 75.31 -53.73
N ILE A 156 39.71 74.19 -53.78
CA ILE A 156 39.21 72.95 -54.40
C ILE A 156 38.45 72.11 -53.38
N LYS A 157 37.26 71.63 -53.71
CA LYS A 157 36.49 70.71 -52.85
C LYS A 157 37.11 69.32 -52.82
N LEU A 158 37.27 68.75 -51.63
CA LEU A 158 37.65 67.35 -51.43
C LEU A 158 36.44 66.43 -51.61
N GLY A 159 36.59 65.40 -52.44
CA GLY A 159 35.58 64.35 -52.67
C GLY A 159 35.90 63.07 -51.88
N ALA A 160 34.88 62.25 -51.61
CA ALA A 160 35.07 60.95 -50.96
C ALA A 160 35.82 59.97 -51.88
N VAL A 161 36.77 59.21 -51.30
CA VAL A 161 37.44 58.09 -51.97
C VAL A 161 36.57 56.82 -51.92
N PRO A 162 36.74 55.86 -52.86
CA PRO A 162 35.87 54.67 -52.93
C PRO A 162 35.77 53.84 -51.63
N SER A 163 36.84 53.78 -50.83
CA SER A 163 36.85 53.10 -49.53
C SER A 163 36.01 53.80 -48.46
N ALA A 164 35.87 55.13 -48.51
CA ALA A 164 35.08 55.92 -47.57
C ALA A 164 33.57 55.87 -47.87
N ILE A 165 33.16 55.65 -49.12
CA ILE A 165 31.74 55.52 -49.50
C ILE A 165 31.09 54.29 -48.84
N ASN A 166 31.85 53.19 -48.67
CA ASN A 166 31.35 51.98 -48.02
C ASN A 166 31.37 52.03 -46.48
N ALA A 167 32.07 52.98 -45.86
CA ALA A 167 32.16 53.09 -44.40
C ALA A 167 30.89 53.65 -43.75
N GLY A 168 29.96 54.22 -44.52
CA GLY A 168 28.64 54.66 -44.05
C GLY A 168 27.61 53.54 -43.86
N LEU A 169 28.00 52.27 -44.08
CA LEU A 169 27.12 51.10 -44.05
C LEU A 169 27.70 50.02 -43.11
N VAL A 170 26.94 49.58 -42.10
CA VAL A 170 27.30 48.36 -41.34
C VAL A 170 26.71 47.17 -42.08
N GLY A 171 27.55 46.42 -42.79
CA GLY A 171 27.10 45.22 -43.54
C GLY A 171 26.19 45.52 -44.74
N GLY A 172 26.29 46.70 -45.36
CA GLY A 172 25.49 47.07 -46.54
C GLY A 172 24.17 47.77 -46.26
N PHE A 173 23.84 48.03 -44.99
CA PHE A 173 22.63 48.74 -44.58
C PHE A 173 22.92 50.16 -44.07
N GLN A 174 22.09 51.13 -44.49
CA GLN A 174 22.15 52.51 -44.02
C GLN A 174 21.62 52.60 -42.57
N PRO A 175 22.33 53.24 -41.63
CA PRO A 175 21.75 53.63 -40.35
C PRO A 175 20.83 54.84 -40.58
N SER A 176 19.64 54.61 -41.13
CA SER A 176 18.70 55.67 -41.43
C SER A 176 17.77 55.91 -40.23
N GLN A 177 17.64 57.17 -39.83
CA GLN A 177 16.77 57.65 -38.77
C GLN A 177 15.30 57.41 -39.14
N SER A 178 14.65 56.46 -38.47
CA SER A 178 13.22 56.47 -38.22
C SER A 178 12.93 55.68 -36.94
N ALA A 179 12.15 56.27 -36.04
CA ALA A 179 11.78 55.67 -34.78
C ALA A 179 10.92 54.42 -35.04
N GLY A 180 11.53 53.26 -34.84
CA GLY A 180 10.89 51.95 -35.02
C GLY A 180 11.92 50.95 -35.48
N GLU A 181 12.50 50.22 -34.51
CA GLU A 181 13.30 49.01 -34.71
C GLU A 181 14.75 49.25 -35.19
N SER A 182 15.60 49.61 -34.23
CA SER A 182 17.04 49.39 -34.35
C SER A 182 17.42 48.22 -33.43
N VAL A 183 17.63 47.03 -34.00
CA VAL A 183 18.30 45.93 -33.30
C VAL A 183 19.75 46.35 -33.13
N LEU A 184 20.11 46.73 -31.90
CA LEU A 184 21.48 47.05 -31.55
C LEU A 184 22.18 45.74 -31.12
N ILE A 185 23.16 45.29 -31.90
CA ILE A 185 24.09 44.25 -31.45
C ILE A 185 25.22 44.98 -30.74
N ALA A 186 25.12 45.10 -29.42
CA ALA A 186 26.22 45.56 -28.60
C ALA A 186 27.02 44.35 -28.11
N THR A 187 28.34 44.40 -28.29
CA THR A 187 29.28 43.53 -27.57
C THR A 187 29.80 44.32 -26.39
N GLU A 188 29.73 43.75 -25.20
CA GLU A 188 30.36 44.37 -24.02
C GLU A 188 31.87 44.10 -24.02
N ALA A 189 32.59 44.78 -23.13
CA ALA A 189 34.06 44.72 -23.05
C ALA A 189 34.63 43.30 -22.87
N ASP A 190 33.81 42.37 -22.37
CA ASP A 190 34.15 40.97 -22.15
C ASP A 190 33.82 40.05 -23.35
N GLY A 191 33.26 40.59 -24.42
CA GLY A 191 32.94 39.86 -25.66
C GLY A 191 31.60 39.12 -25.64
N ASP A 192 30.80 39.28 -24.58
CA ASP A 192 29.43 38.79 -24.54
C ASP A 192 28.50 39.64 -25.41
N VAL A 193 27.55 38.98 -26.05
CA VAL A 193 26.56 39.59 -26.95
C VAL A 193 25.25 39.75 -26.18
N PHE A 194 24.83 41.00 -25.96
CA PHE A 194 23.55 41.31 -25.31
C PHE A 194 22.53 41.79 -26.35
N LEU A 195 21.41 41.07 -26.47
CA LEU A 195 20.30 41.38 -27.38
C LEU A 195 19.14 41.97 -26.57
N ILE A 196 19.00 43.29 -26.56
CA ILE A 196 17.83 43.97 -25.98
C ILE A 196 16.79 44.15 -27.08
N ALA A 197 15.79 43.27 -27.14
CA ALA A 197 14.59 43.51 -27.92
C ALA A 197 13.55 44.24 -27.06
N ALA A 198 13.22 45.47 -27.43
CA ALA A 198 12.17 46.25 -26.79
C ALA A 198 10.87 46.15 -27.60
N THR A 199 10.23 44.96 -27.61
CA THR A 199 8.75 44.74 -27.68
C THR A 199 8.35 43.26 -27.65
N ASP A 200 7.25 43.00 -26.92
CA ASP A 200 6.35 41.84 -26.70
C ASP A 200 6.76 40.37 -26.76
N ASP A 201 7.99 39.99 -27.15
CA ASP A 201 8.46 38.61 -26.96
C ASP A 201 9.90 38.59 -26.46
N LYS A 202 10.04 38.58 -25.14
CA LYS A 202 11.33 38.64 -24.43
C LYS A 202 11.88 37.23 -24.25
N ALA A 203 12.48 36.67 -25.29
CA ALA A 203 13.12 35.36 -25.23
C ALA A 203 14.65 35.45 -25.06
N PHE A 204 15.18 34.97 -23.93
CA PHE A 204 16.62 34.69 -23.75
C PHE A 204 16.87 33.23 -24.14
N PHE A 205 17.54 33.01 -25.28
CA PHE A 205 17.87 31.67 -25.77
C PHE A 205 19.05 31.10 -24.97
N VAL A 206 18.83 30.03 -24.22
CA VAL A 206 19.87 29.37 -23.41
C VAL A 206 20.60 28.29 -24.24
N ASN A 207 19.93 27.68 -25.23
CA ASN A 207 20.52 26.80 -26.26
C ASN A 207 19.54 26.59 -27.43
N THR A 208 19.83 25.65 -28.34
CA THR A 208 19.03 25.34 -29.55
C THR A 208 17.59 24.87 -29.30
N SER A 209 17.22 24.54 -28.06
CA SER A 209 15.90 24.01 -27.73
C SER A 209 15.26 24.66 -26.50
N THR A 210 16.00 25.37 -25.66
CA THR A 210 15.44 26.02 -24.45
C THR A 210 15.57 27.53 -24.51
N TYR A 211 14.45 28.23 -24.33
CA TYR A 211 14.40 29.68 -24.14
C TYR A 211 13.60 30.05 -22.89
N LEU A 212 14.01 31.13 -22.23
CA LEU A 212 13.25 31.78 -21.15
C LEU A 212 12.34 32.82 -21.78
N SER A 213 11.02 32.68 -21.63
CA SER A 213 10.00 33.62 -22.12
C SER A 213 9.10 34.09 -20.98
N TYR A 214 8.40 35.22 -21.18
CA TYR A 214 7.32 35.64 -20.31
C TYR A 214 5.97 35.29 -20.97
N ASN A 215 5.05 34.67 -20.24
CA ASN A 215 3.71 34.42 -20.77
C ASN A 215 2.88 35.72 -20.88
N ALA A 216 1.70 35.64 -21.52
CA ALA A 216 0.79 36.78 -21.69
C ALA A 216 0.29 37.41 -20.37
N THR A 217 0.47 36.71 -19.24
CA THR A 217 0.18 37.20 -17.89
C THR A 217 1.40 37.77 -17.15
N GLY A 218 2.60 37.74 -17.75
CA GLY A 218 3.82 38.32 -17.21
C GLY A 218 4.67 37.40 -16.32
N ASP A 219 4.39 36.10 -16.28
CA ASP A 219 5.17 35.13 -15.51
C ASP A 219 6.36 34.60 -16.31
N LEU A 220 7.48 34.34 -15.63
CA LEU A 220 8.67 33.73 -16.23
C LEU A 220 8.45 32.24 -16.51
N VAL A 221 8.62 31.83 -17.76
CA VAL A 221 8.41 30.47 -18.27
C VAL A 221 9.67 29.95 -18.94
N PHE A 222 10.07 28.71 -18.59
CA PHE A 222 11.07 27.97 -19.35
C PHE A 222 10.35 27.23 -20.47
N ALA A 223 10.50 27.68 -21.71
CA ALA A 223 9.90 27.04 -22.86
C ALA A 223 10.94 26.17 -23.57
N ASP A 224 10.75 24.86 -23.53
CA ASP A 224 11.42 23.91 -24.41
C ASP A 224 10.64 23.86 -25.73
N ALA A 225 11.33 24.04 -26.85
CA ALA A 225 10.76 24.02 -28.19
C ALA A 225 10.30 22.62 -28.64
N ILE A 226 10.49 21.57 -27.83
CA ILE A 226 10.19 20.18 -28.22
C ILE A 226 8.94 19.56 -27.55
N ALA A 227 8.35 20.17 -26.51
CA ALA A 227 7.01 19.79 -26.04
C ALA A 227 6.39 20.94 -25.25
N GLY A 228 5.08 21.11 -25.37
CA GLY A 228 4.30 22.25 -24.87
C GLY A 228 4.79 22.87 -23.56
N SER A 229 4.94 24.20 -23.60
CA SER A 229 5.28 25.12 -22.51
C SER A 229 4.87 24.64 -21.12
N ALA A 230 5.84 24.20 -20.32
CA ALA A 230 5.67 23.96 -18.88
C ALA A 230 5.99 25.28 -18.15
N THR A 231 5.01 25.84 -17.44
CA THR A 231 5.23 27.03 -16.61
C THR A 231 5.99 26.67 -15.34
N LEU A 232 6.73 27.62 -14.74
CA LEU A 232 7.49 27.40 -13.49
C LEU A 232 6.61 26.94 -12.31
N SER A 233 5.30 27.19 -12.36
CA SER A 233 4.30 26.64 -11.42
C SER A 233 4.31 25.11 -11.37
N ASP A 234 4.63 24.46 -12.49
CA ASP A 234 4.66 23.01 -12.65
C ASP A 234 5.92 22.39 -12.02
N LEU A 235 6.99 23.18 -11.87
CA LEU A 235 8.28 22.73 -11.32
C LEU A 235 8.45 23.04 -9.82
N LEU A 236 7.67 23.98 -9.25
CA LEU A 236 7.78 24.40 -7.84
C LEU A 236 6.55 24.10 -6.97
N GLY A 237 5.69 23.16 -7.37
CA GLY A 237 4.75 22.49 -6.46
C GLY A 237 3.62 23.36 -5.91
N GLY A 238 3.08 24.29 -6.70
CA GLY A 238 2.10 25.27 -6.24
C GLY A 238 0.65 25.10 -6.70
N GLY A 239 0.35 24.19 -7.63
CA GLY A 239 -1.01 23.95 -8.12
C GLY A 239 -1.28 22.45 -8.17
N GLY A 240 -2.36 22.00 -7.53
CA GLY A 240 -2.65 20.58 -7.31
C GLY A 240 -2.55 19.75 -8.59
N GLY A 241 -1.46 19.02 -8.73
CA GLY A 241 -1.38 17.90 -9.64
C GLY A 241 -2.36 16.84 -9.16
N THR A 242 -3.35 16.51 -9.98
CA THR A 242 -4.05 15.24 -9.80
C THR A 242 -3.04 14.12 -10.02
N LEU A 243 -3.29 12.96 -9.43
CA LEU A 243 -2.46 11.76 -9.54
C LEU A 243 -2.12 11.36 -11.01
N ASP A 244 -2.88 11.90 -11.95
CA ASP A 244 -2.83 11.70 -13.39
C ASP A 244 -1.62 12.37 -14.07
N GLN A 245 -1.17 13.55 -13.59
CA GLN A 245 0.01 14.24 -14.15
C GLN A 245 1.34 13.58 -13.78
N ALA A 246 1.34 12.61 -12.86
CA ALA A 246 2.51 11.78 -12.57
C ALA A 246 2.57 10.51 -13.43
N TYR A 247 1.55 10.22 -14.26
CA TYR A 247 1.35 8.92 -14.90
C TYR A 247 1.61 8.88 -16.42
N ASP A 248 1.75 10.03 -17.08
CA ASP A 248 1.84 10.14 -18.55
C ASP A 248 3.27 10.13 -19.12
N TYR A 249 4.33 10.12 -18.31
CA TYR A 249 5.73 9.98 -18.80
C TYR A 249 6.20 8.54 -19.11
N GLY A 250 5.28 7.57 -19.31
CA GLY A 250 5.59 6.35 -20.08
C GLY A 250 6.75 5.45 -19.61
N GLY A 251 7.08 5.42 -18.31
CA GLY A 251 8.09 4.52 -17.74
C GLY A 251 7.50 3.24 -17.12
N ALA A 252 8.23 2.13 -17.19
CA ALA A 252 7.87 0.87 -16.52
C ALA A 252 7.66 1.11 -15.02
N GLY A 253 6.43 0.87 -14.54
CA GLY A 253 5.92 1.27 -13.23
C GLY A 253 6.65 0.66 -12.03
N ALA A 254 7.78 1.26 -11.64
CA ALA A 254 8.40 1.04 -10.34
C ALA A 254 7.73 1.95 -9.29
N GLY A 255 7.00 1.32 -8.35
CA GLY A 255 6.50 1.83 -7.07
C GLY A 255 6.37 3.35 -6.91
N ARG A 256 5.20 3.89 -7.25
CA ARG A 256 4.79 5.26 -6.88
C ARG A 256 3.96 5.21 -5.59
N VAL A 257 4.38 5.93 -4.56
CA VAL A 257 3.68 6.01 -3.26
C VAL A 257 2.83 7.27 -3.23
N ILE A 258 1.53 7.12 -2.96
CA ILE A 258 0.68 8.26 -2.60
C ILE A 258 0.83 8.46 -1.10
N THR A 259 1.51 9.53 -0.68
CA THR A 259 1.65 9.89 0.73
C THR A 259 0.53 10.84 1.10
N VAL A 260 -0.26 10.49 2.13
CA VAL A 260 -1.36 11.31 2.61
C VAL A 260 -0.90 12.04 3.87
N ASP A 261 -0.52 13.31 3.72
CA ASP A 261 -0.04 14.12 4.85
C ASP A 261 -1.18 14.67 5.73
N SER A 262 -2.40 14.77 5.17
CA SER A 262 -3.62 15.17 5.89
C SER A 262 -4.88 14.71 5.14
N GLY A 263 -5.88 14.21 5.88
CA GLY A 263 -7.15 13.71 5.32
C GLY A 263 -7.10 12.25 4.86
N ALA A 264 -8.13 11.82 4.15
CA ALA A 264 -8.18 10.52 3.47
C ALA A 264 -8.13 10.74 1.95
N ILE A 265 -7.63 9.74 1.21
CA ILE A 265 -7.83 9.71 -0.25
C ILE A 265 -9.30 9.37 -0.48
N GLU A 266 -10.05 10.31 -1.06
CA GLU A 266 -11.45 10.11 -1.41
C GLU A 266 -11.58 9.76 -2.90
N MET A 267 -12.22 8.63 -3.20
CA MET A 267 -12.55 8.20 -4.56
C MET A 267 -14.07 8.05 -4.66
N THR A 268 -14.74 8.91 -5.45
CA THR A 268 -16.20 8.94 -5.56
C THR A 268 -16.68 8.64 -6.98
N GLY A 269 -17.68 7.76 -7.09
CA GLY A 269 -18.39 7.48 -8.33
C GLY A 269 -19.84 7.92 -8.22
N SER A 270 -20.21 9.03 -8.85
CA SER A 270 -21.56 9.62 -8.73
C SER A 270 -22.61 8.97 -9.64
N ASN A 271 -22.19 8.24 -10.69
CA ASN A 271 -23.04 7.54 -11.67
C ASN A 271 -22.29 6.34 -12.30
N ALA A 272 -21.44 5.65 -11.54
CA ALA A 272 -20.58 4.63 -12.12
C ALA A 272 -21.41 3.42 -12.59
N GLY A 273 -21.39 3.13 -13.89
CA GLY A 273 -21.89 1.86 -14.45
C GLY A 273 -20.98 0.67 -14.13
N ASP A 274 -19.74 0.97 -13.69
CA ASP A 274 -18.67 0.05 -13.28
C ASP A 274 -18.16 0.40 -11.85
N TYR A 275 -17.00 -0.12 -11.44
CA TYR A 275 -16.43 0.13 -10.11
C TYR A 275 -15.69 1.48 -10.02
N THR A 276 -15.84 2.20 -8.90
CA THR A 276 -15.08 3.45 -8.62
C THR A 276 -13.59 3.20 -8.37
N LEU A 277 -13.23 2.01 -7.88
CA LEU A 277 -11.86 1.53 -7.77
C LEU A 277 -11.82 0.08 -8.27
N GLU A 278 -11.04 -0.16 -9.32
CA GLU A 278 -10.77 -1.50 -9.84
C GLU A 278 -9.29 -1.83 -9.67
N VAL A 279 -8.99 -3.00 -9.10
CA VAL A 279 -7.62 -3.48 -8.91
C VAL A 279 -7.54 -4.90 -9.48
N SER A 280 -6.88 -5.04 -10.63
CA SER A 280 -6.69 -6.32 -11.31
C SER A 280 -5.22 -6.73 -11.32
N ASN A 281 -4.95 -8.01 -11.06
CA ASN A 281 -3.61 -8.61 -11.16
C ASN A 281 -3.74 -10.02 -11.74
N SER A 282 -3.02 -10.29 -12.84
CA SER A 282 -3.00 -11.60 -13.51
C SER A 282 -1.70 -12.37 -13.28
N ALA A 283 -0.76 -11.81 -12.50
CA ALA A 283 0.49 -12.45 -12.10
C ALA A 283 0.37 -13.10 -10.70
N ASN A 284 1.46 -13.69 -10.20
CA ASN A 284 1.48 -14.46 -8.95
C ASN A 284 1.48 -13.62 -7.65
N GLY A 285 1.39 -12.29 -7.73
CA GLY A 285 1.38 -11.39 -6.56
C GLY A 285 -0.03 -11.12 -6.01
N GLY A 286 -0.13 -10.47 -4.86
CA GLY A 286 -1.42 -9.96 -4.36
C GLY A 286 -1.94 -8.79 -5.21
N ALA A 287 -3.24 -8.73 -5.46
CA ALA A 287 -3.85 -7.58 -6.15
C ALA A 287 -3.97 -6.36 -5.21
N PHE A 288 -4.33 -6.61 -3.95
CA PHE A 288 -4.49 -5.58 -2.92
C PHE A 288 -3.77 -6.02 -1.65
N PHE A 289 -2.92 -5.15 -1.11
CA PHE A 289 -2.19 -5.38 0.13
C PHE A 289 -2.44 -4.21 1.07
N VAL A 290 -2.95 -4.53 2.26
CA VAL A 290 -3.16 -3.55 3.32
C VAL A 290 -2.26 -3.93 4.48
N GLN A 291 -1.42 -2.99 4.89
CA GLN A 291 -0.61 -3.11 6.09
C GLN A 291 -0.99 -1.99 7.06
N ASN A 292 -1.62 -2.36 8.15
CA ASN A 292 -1.92 -1.46 9.25
C ASN A 292 -0.93 -1.75 10.39
N THR A 293 -0.03 -0.79 10.64
CA THR A 293 0.91 -0.86 11.78
C THR A 293 0.42 -0.05 12.98
N GLY A 294 -0.72 0.63 12.83
CA GLY A 294 -1.38 1.40 13.88
C GLY A 294 -2.38 0.56 14.67
N THR A 295 -3.17 1.24 15.50
CA THR A 295 -4.14 0.61 16.41
C THR A 295 -5.59 0.68 15.91
N GLY A 296 -5.85 1.31 14.76
CA GLY A 296 -7.18 1.40 14.16
C GLY A 296 -7.56 0.16 13.37
N ASP A 297 -8.74 0.16 12.77
CA ASP A 297 -9.16 -0.94 11.89
C ASP A 297 -8.36 -0.95 10.59
N SER A 298 -8.01 -2.15 10.13
CA SER A 298 -7.25 -2.36 8.89
C SER A 298 -8.14 -2.22 7.65
N LEU A 299 -9.40 -2.63 7.75
CA LEU A 299 -10.40 -2.48 6.69
C LEU A 299 -11.77 -2.34 7.31
N VAL A 300 -12.55 -1.38 6.80
CA VAL A 300 -13.93 -1.14 7.20
C VAL A 300 -14.78 -0.97 5.94
N VAL A 301 -15.83 -1.77 5.81
CA VAL A 301 -16.77 -1.71 4.67
C VAL A 301 -18.17 -1.44 5.19
N PHE A 302 -18.60 -0.19 5.11
CA PHE A 302 -19.97 0.22 5.44
C PHE A 302 -20.93 -0.22 4.35
N ASP A 303 -22.02 -0.90 4.73
CA ASP A 303 -23.04 -1.28 3.78
C ASP A 303 -24.08 -0.18 3.52
N GLN A 304 -24.22 0.78 4.45
CA GLN A 304 -25.08 1.97 4.34
C GLN A 304 -24.54 3.16 5.14
N ALA A 305 -25.12 4.34 4.92
CA ALA A 305 -24.76 5.55 5.66
C ALA A 305 -24.95 5.33 7.17
N THR A 306 -23.92 5.64 7.95
CA THR A 306 -23.87 5.50 9.43
C THR A 306 -23.95 4.07 9.97
N ASP A 307 -23.57 3.07 9.18
CA ASP A 307 -23.40 1.71 9.67
C ASP A 307 -22.33 1.66 10.79
N THR A 308 -22.75 1.23 11.99
CA THR A 308 -21.88 1.13 13.18
C THR A 308 -21.40 -0.30 13.43
N THR A 309 -21.81 -1.22 12.56
CA THR A 309 -21.57 -2.67 12.63
C THR A 309 -21.11 -3.28 11.29
N PRO A 310 -20.20 -2.66 10.53
CA PRO A 310 -19.83 -3.13 9.18
C PRO A 310 -19.04 -4.44 9.15
N PHE A 311 -18.68 -4.87 7.95
CA PHE A 311 -17.55 -5.80 7.76
C PHE A 311 -16.26 -5.08 8.17
N ILE A 312 -15.58 -5.60 9.20
CA ILE A 312 -14.36 -5.01 9.77
C ILE A 312 -13.27 -6.06 9.86
N ILE A 313 -12.04 -5.65 9.55
CA ILE A 313 -10.82 -6.34 9.99
C ILE A 313 -10.13 -5.42 10.99
N ASP A 314 -10.11 -5.82 12.27
CA ASP A 314 -9.56 -4.99 13.34
C ASP A 314 -8.01 -4.96 13.29
N ALA A 315 -7.38 -4.20 14.22
CA ALA A 315 -5.92 -4.13 14.35
C ALA A 315 -5.26 -5.46 14.74
N SER A 316 -6.01 -6.41 15.31
CA SER A 316 -5.54 -7.74 15.70
C SER A 316 -5.73 -8.79 14.60
N GLY A 317 -6.36 -8.40 13.48
CA GLY A 317 -6.69 -9.30 12.37
C GLY A 317 -7.97 -10.10 12.56
N ASN A 318 -8.79 -9.79 13.56
CA ASN A 318 -10.09 -10.44 13.73
C ASN A 318 -11.10 -9.84 12.74
N VAL A 319 -11.95 -10.70 12.20
CA VAL A 319 -13.01 -10.31 11.26
C VAL A 319 -14.34 -10.17 12.00
N GLY A 320 -14.92 -8.97 11.96
CA GLY A 320 -16.29 -8.69 12.40
C GLY A 320 -17.24 -8.61 11.22
N ILE A 321 -18.39 -9.27 11.31
CA ILE A 321 -19.52 -9.07 10.39
C ILE A 321 -20.72 -8.71 11.26
N GLY A 322 -21.25 -7.48 11.13
CA GLY A 322 -22.33 -7.03 12.02
C GLY A 322 -21.86 -6.64 13.42
N THR A 323 -20.56 -6.41 13.63
CA THR A 323 -19.98 -5.95 14.90
C THR A 323 -18.66 -5.22 14.69
N ALA A 324 -18.46 -4.11 15.42
CA ALA A 324 -17.20 -3.35 15.43
C ALA A 324 -16.22 -3.80 16.53
N SER A 325 -16.55 -4.84 17.29
CA SER A 325 -15.69 -5.34 18.36
C SER A 325 -15.65 -6.86 18.36
N PRO A 326 -15.05 -7.49 17.33
CA PRO A 326 -14.87 -8.94 17.32
C PRO A 326 -13.95 -9.36 18.47
N ASN A 327 -14.36 -10.36 19.25
CA ASN A 327 -13.58 -10.93 20.35
C ASN A 327 -13.05 -12.35 20.04
N TYR A 328 -13.30 -12.82 18.81
CA TYR A 328 -12.75 -14.03 18.21
C TYR A 328 -12.27 -13.72 16.79
N PRO A 329 -11.38 -14.54 16.21
CA PRO A 329 -10.86 -14.35 14.84
C PRO A 329 -11.94 -14.15 13.77
N LEU A 330 -13.13 -14.73 13.96
CA LEU A 330 -14.33 -14.41 13.19
C LEU A 330 -15.51 -14.25 14.16
N THR A 331 -16.14 -13.08 14.17
CA THR A 331 -17.36 -12.80 14.93
C THR A 331 -18.45 -12.36 13.97
N ILE A 332 -19.58 -13.07 13.96
CA ILE A 332 -20.76 -12.71 13.18
C ILE A 332 -21.88 -12.37 14.16
N SER A 333 -22.38 -11.15 14.09
CA SER A 333 -23.46 -10.63 14.93
C SER A 333 -24.58 -10.09 14.05
N SER A 334 -25.83 -10.33 14.41
CA SER A 334 -27.00 -9.85 13.67
C SER A 334 -28.09 -9.49 14.66
N SER A 335 -28.71 -8.32 14.48
CA SER A 335 -29.91 -7.92 15.22
C SER A 335 -31.20 -8.39 14.55
N THR A 336 -31.10 -9.07 13.39
CA THR A 336 -32.24 -9.61 12.65
C THR A 336 -32.48 -11.08 12.97
N ALA A 337 -33.63 -11.63 12.54
CA ALA A 337 -33.98 -13.03 12.78
C ALA A 337 -33.08 -14.04 12.05
N LEU A 338 -32.35 -13.60 11.01
CA LEU A 338 -31.42 -14.43 10.26
C LEU A 338 -29.98 -14.12 10.68
N GLY A 339 -29.19 -15.17 10.93
CA GLY A 339 -27.76 -15.09 11.25
C GLY A 339 -26.91 -15.66 10.11
N LEU A 340 -26.05 -16.63 10.44
CA LEU A 340 -25.18 -17.31 9.46
C LEU A 340 -25.95 -18.41 8.69
N ARG A 341 -25.84 -18.41 7.37
CA ARG A 341 -26.27 -19.53 6.50
C ARG A 341 -25.04 -20.19 5.86
N ALA A 342 -24.73 -21.42 6.27
CA ALA A 342 -23.82 -22.30 5.54
C ALA A 342 -24.64 -23.20 4.60
N ALA A 343 -24.48 -23.06 3.28
CA ALA A 343 -25.27 -23.79 2.29
C ALA A 343 -24.37 -24.47 1.24
N VAL A 344 -24.59 -25.77 1.04
CA VAL A 344 -23.94 -26.56 -0.01
C VAL A 344 -25.02 -27.05 -0.97
N THR A 345 -24.87 -26.76 -2.27
CA THR A 345 -25.89 -27.06 -3.29
C THR A 345 -25.68 -28.40 -4.00
N ASN A 346 -24.44 -28.91 -4.03
CA ASN A 346 -24.06 -30.17 -4.66
C ASN A 346 -23.20 -31.01 -3.70
N GLY A 347 -23.60 -31.10 -2.44
CA GLY A 347 -22.84 -31.83 -1.43
C GLY A 347 -22.83 -33.32 -1.73
N THR A 348 -21.65 -33.89 -1.99
CA THR A 348 -21.45 -35.35 -2.01
C THR A 348 -21.21 -35.85 -0.58
N PRO A 349 -21.50 -37.13 -0.27
CA PRO A 349 -21.08 -37.76 0.99
C PRO A 349 -19.64 -37.42 1.33
N GLY A 350 -19.41 -36.96 2.57
CA GLY A 350 -18.08 -36.56 3.06
C GLY A 350 -17.67 -35.09 2.80
N ASN A 351 -18.48 -34.25 2.15
CA ASN A 351 -18.23 -32.80 2.05
C ASN A 351 -19.08 -32.02 3.07
N PRO A 352 -18.50 -31.59 4.19
CA PRO A 352 -19.26 -30.92 5.25
C PRO A 352 -19.66 -29.48 4.87
N SER A 353 -20.83 -29.05 5.35
CA SER A 353 -21.23 -27.64 5.26
C SER A 353 -20.45 -26.76 6.22
N LEU A 354 -19.99 -27.34 7.34
CA LEU A 354 -19.07 -26.72 8.29
C LEU A 354 -18.15 -27.79 8.86
N ASP A 355 -16.84 -27.52 8.84
CA ASP A 355 -15.78 -28.42 9.29
C ASP A 355 -14.97 -27.77 10.42
N PHE A 356 -14.67 -28.57 11.43
CA PHE A 356 -13.87 -28.22 12.59
C PHE A 356 -12.71 -29.20 12.72
N TYR A 357 -11.54 -28.79 12.23
CA TYR A 357 -10.35 -29.61 12.21
C TYR A 357 -9.29 -29.12 13.21
N ASP A 358 -8.95 -29.97 14.19
CA ASP A 358 -7.78 -29.79 15.07
C ASP A 358 -6.64 -30.66 14.51
N SER A 359 -5.73 -30.03 13.75
CA SER A 359 -4.57 -30.69 13.15
C SER A 359 -3.59 -31.23 14.20
N GLY A 360 -3.49 -30.60 15.37
CA GLY A 360 -2.61 -31.03 16.45
C GLY A 360 -3.10 -32.31 17.14
N ARG A 361 -4.41 -32.55 17.15
CA ARG A 361 -5.03 -33.76 17.74
C ARG A 361 -5.57 -34.75 16.71
N SER A 362 -5.56 -34.39 15.42
CA SER A 362 -6.18 -35.16 14.34
C SER A 362 -7.67 -35.45 14.59
N VAL A 363 -8.37 -34.53 15.26
CA VAL A 363 -9.80 -34.63 15.53
C VAL A 363 -10.53 -33.71 14.57
N GLU A 364 -11.51 -34.26 13.88
CA GLU A 364 -12.32 -33.56 12.89
C GLU A 364 -13.80 -33.78 13.21
N GLY A 365 -14.53 -32.68 13.41
CA GLY A 365 -15.97 -32.63 13.65
C GLY A 365 -16.67 -31.89 12.54
N ILE A 366 -17.84 -32.37 12.12
CA ILE A 366 -18.55 -31.86 10.95
C ILE A 366 -20.04 -31.64 11.20
N LEU A 367 -20.60 -30.65 10.52
CA LEU A 367 -22.04 -30.49 10.29
C LEU A 367 -22.32 -30.70 8.81
N THR A 368 -23.17 -31.66 8.47
CA THR A 368 -23.41 -32.08 7.08
C THR A 368 -24.87 -32.49 6.85
N SER A 369 -25.31 -32.47 5.59
CA SER A 369 -26.62 -32.94 5.14
C SER A 369 -26.64 -34.40 4.68
N THR A 370 -25.47 -35.03 4.64
CA THR A 370 -25.25 -36.38 4.11
C THR A 370 -24.24 -37.11 4.96
N ASP A 371 -24.48 -38.40 5.19
CA ASP A 371 -23.53 -39.28 5.87
C ASP A 371 -22.18 -39.36 5.11
N LYS A 372 -21.12 -39.80 5.80
CA LYS A 372 -19.75 -39.95 5.28
C LYS A 372 -19.66 -41.04 4.20
N ASP A 373 -20.54 -42.05 4.24
CA ASP A 373 -20.46 -43.20 3.34
C ASP A 373 -21.20 -43.00 2.01
N SER A 374 -20.63 -43.57 0.94
CA SER A 374 -21.18 -43.52 -0.42
C SER A 374 -22.50 -44.30 -0.49
N GLY A 375 -23.62 -43.60 -0.33
CA GLY A 375 -24.96 -44.19 -0.19
C GLY A 375 -25.76 -43.71 1.03
N GLY A 376 -25.20 -42.77 1.79
CA GLY A 376 -25.76 -42.19 3.00
C GLY A 376 -27.21 -41.69 2.91
N THR A 377 -27.91 -41.74 4.05
CA THR A 377 -29.26 -41.17 4.20
C THR A 377 -29.19 -39.64 4.26
N ASN A 378 -30.08 -38.94 3.55
CA ASN A 378 -30.16 -37.48 3.64
C ASN A 378 -30.74 -37.06 5.00
N GLY A 379 -30.06 -36.14 5.70
CA GLY A 379 -30.47 -35.67 7.03
C GLY A 379 -29.48 -34.66 7.62
N PHE A 380 -29.83 -33.98 8.71
CA PHE A 380 -28.87 -33.12 9.41
C PHE A 380 -28.04 -33.96 10.38
N TYR A 381 -26.74 -34.02 10.14
CA TYR A 381 -25.79 -34.76 10.96
C TYR A 381 -24.85 -33.82 11.71
N ILE A 382 -24.66 -34.15 12.98
CA ILE A 382 -23.52 -33.69 13.79
C ILE A 382 -22.68 -34.93 14.02
N ALA A 383 -21.46 -34.95 13.50
CA ALA A 383 -20.64 -36.15 13.49
C ALA A 383 -19.15 -35.83 13.65
N THR A 384 -18.36 -36.85 13.98
CA THR A 384 -16.91 -36.84 13.82
C THR A 384 -16.56 -37.42 12.46
N TYR A 385 -15.80 -36.69 11.64
CA TYR A 385 -15.32 -37.23 10.36
C TYR A 385 -14.17 -38.22 10.56
N SER A 386 -13.38 -37.97 11.60
CA SER A 386 -12.30 -38.83 12.09
C SER A 386 -12.84 -39.99 12.95
N ASN A 387 -12.07 -41.07 13.13
CA ASN A 387 -12.44 -42.25 13.95
C ASN A 387 -12.35 -41.94 15.46
N HIS A 388 -13.19 -41.01 15.92
CA HIS A 388 -13.28 -40.52 17.30
C HIS A 388 -14.74 -40.50 17.77
N PRO A 389 -15.00 -40.63 19.08
CA PRO A 389 -16.36 -40.56 19.60
C PRO A 389 -16.95 -39.15 19.47
N LEU A 390 -18.27 -39.05 19.30
CA LEU A 390 -19.01 -37.82 19.47
C LEU A 390 -19.34 -37.63 20.96
N LEU A 391 -18.87 -36.54 21.54
CA LEU A 391 -18.96 -36.28 22.98
C LEU A 391 -19.85 -35.08 23.28
N PHE A 392 -20.72 -35.22 24.28
CA PHE A 392 -21.51 -34.13 24.85
C PHE A 392 -21.17 -33.96 26.32
N GLY A 393 -20.87 -32.73 26.73
CA GLY A 393 -20.52 -32.39 28.10
C GLY A 393 -20.68 -30.90 28.37
N THR A 394 -20.61 -30.52 29.64
CA THR A 394 -20.58 -29.11 30.06
C THR A 394 -19.25 -28.80 30.76
N ASN A 395 -18.86 -27.52 30.77
CA ASN A 395 -17.69 -27.00 31.48
C ASN A 395 -16.36 -27.67 31.07
N ALA A 396 -15.79 -27.24 29.94
CA ALA A 396 -14.46 -27.67 29.47
C ALA A 396 -13.29 -27.08 30.29
N ALA A 397 -13.43 -26.93 31.60
CA ALA A 397 -12.35 -26.46 32.47
C ALA A 397 -11.20 -27.47 32.56
N THR A 398 -10.01 -26.95 32.86
CA THR A 398 -8.69 -27.63 32.89
C THR A 398 -8.62 -28.88 33.77
N THR A 399 -9.59 -29.11 34.66
CA THR A 399 -9.78 -30.37 35.35
C THR A 399 -10.94 -31.13 34.71
N ARG A 400 -10.62 -31.89 33.66
CA ARG A 400 -11.52 -32.87 33.06
C ARG A 400 -12.18 -33.67 34.19
N SER A 401 -13.51 -33.70 34.23
CA SER A 401 -14.24 -34.62 35.11
C SER A 401 -13.57 -36.00 35.01
N THR A 402 -13.21 -36.59 36.15
CA THR A 402 -12.58 -37.92 36.21
C THR A 402 -13.44 -39.00 35.55
N THR A 403 -14.69 -38.69 35.21
CA THR A 403 -15.67 -39.57 34.55
C THR A 403 -15.81 -39.35 33.03
N GLY A 404 -15.09 -38.42 32.40
CA GLY A 404 -15.22 -38.16 30.95
C GLY A 404 -16.55 -37.49 30.57
N ALA A 405 -16.88 -37.47 29.27
CA ALA A 405 -18.07 -36.80 28.73
C ALA A 405 -19.38 -37.31 29.37
N TRP A 406 -20.38 -36.43 29.49
CA TRP A 406 -21.68 -36.79 30.09
C TRP A 406 -22.49 -37.72 29.20
N MET A 407 -22.40 -37.52 27.88
CA MET A 407 -22.89 -38.47 26.89
C MET A 407 -21.80 -38.72 25.85
N THR A 408 -21.65 -39.97 25.46
CA THR A 408 -20.66 -40.42 24.48
C THR A 408 -21.37 -41.28 23.45
N LEU A 409 -21.30 -40.95 22.17
CA LEU A 409 -21.56 -41.89 21.09
C LEU A 409 -20.20 -42.36 20.57
N ASP A 410 -19.85 -43.61 20.86
CA ASP A 410 -18.55 -44.16 20.47
C ASP A 410 -18.49 -44.49 18.97
N THR A 411 -17.30 -44.82 18.49
CA THR A 411 -17.06 -45.13 17.07
C THR A 411 -17.70 -46.44 16.60
N SER A 412 -18.24 -47.24 17.52
CA SER A 412 -19.02 -48.45 17.23
C SER A 412 -20.53 -48.22 17.24
N GLY A 413 -20.97 -46.97 17.47
CA GLY A 413 -22.38 -46.58 17.49
C GLY A 413 -23.09 -46.82 18.83
N GLN A 414 -22.35 -47.00 19.93
CA GLN A 414 -22.93 -47.22 21.26
C GLN A 414 -23.04 -45.91 22.05
N LEU A 415 -24.19 -45.69 22.69
CA LEU A 415 -24.47 -44.51 23.52
C LEU A 415 -24.17 -44.79 25.00
N GLY A 416 -23.16 -44.11 25.53
CA GLY A 416 -22.88 -44.03 26.96
C GLY A 416 -23.47 -42.75 27.57
N ILE A 417 -24.14 -42.85 28.71
CA ILE A 417 -24.51 -41.74 29.58
C ILE A 417 -23.74 -41.91 30.89
N GLY A 418 -22.82 -40.98 31.18
CA GLY A 418 -21.90 -41.03 32.32
C GLY A 418 -20.75 -42.06 32.18
N THR A 419 -20.53 -42.58 30.98
CA THR A 419 -19.37 -43.43 30.63
C THR A 419 -18.89 -43.11 29.21
N THR A 420 -17.58 -43.20 28.99
CA THR A 420 -16.95 -43.09 27.66
C THR A 420 -16.66 -44.44 27.00
N SER A 421 -16.95 -45.54 27.70
CA SER A 421 -16.71 -46.91 27.22
C SER A 421 -17.98 -47.74 27.44
N PRO A 422 -19.06 -47.45 26.70
CA PRO A 422 -20.29 -48.23 26.79
C PRO A 422 -20.03 -49.68 26.35
N GLY A 423 -20.52 -50.63 27.14
CA GLY A 423 -20.41 -52.07 26.83
C GLY A 423 -21.65 -52.64 26.15
N GLN A 424 -22.68 -51.81 25.96
CA GLN A 424 -23.96 -52.10 25.34
C GLN A 424 -24.42 -50.88 24.54
N LEU A 425 -25.35 -51.06 23.60
CA LEU A 425 -25.89 -49.98 22.75
C LEU A 425 -26.36 -48.74 23.54
N LEU A 426 -26.95 -48.94 24.72
CA LEU A 426 -27.18 -47.89 25.70
C LEU A 426 -26.63 -48.32 27.05
N THR A 427 -25.66 -47.57 27.57
CA THR A 427 -25.12 -47.77 28.92
C THR A 427 -25.35 -46.52 29.75
N VAL A 428 -26.11 -46.61 30.83
CA VAL A 428 -26.27 -45.53 31.82
C VAL A 428 -25.45 -45.91 33.06
N SER A 429 -24.38 -45.16 33.32
CA SER A 429 -23.46 -45.44 34.43
C SER A 429 -23.14 -44.17 35.20
N LYS A 430 -23.13 -44.27 36.53
CA LYS A 430 -22.66 -43.21 37.40
C LYS A 430 -22.17 -43.79 38.72
N ASP A 431 -20.96 -43.40 39.11
CA ASP A 431 -20.39 -43.73 40.40
C ASP A 431 -20.76 -42.62 41.40
N GLN A 432 -21.75 -42.90 42.26
CA GLN A 432 -22.26 -41.92 43.23
C GLN A 432 -22.85 -42.62 44.46
N ALA A 433 -22.84 -41.93 45.60
CA ALA A 433 -23.52 -42.35 46.84
C ALA A 433 -25.04 -42.04 46.79
N ALA A 434 -25.68 -42.35 45.66
CA ALA A 434 -27.10 -42.18 45.40
C ALA A 434 -27.57 -43.22 44.35
N GLY A 435 -28.88 -43.44 44.24
CA GLY A 435 -29.43 -44.32 43.21
C GLY A 435 -29.20 -43.77 41.80
N THR A 436 -28.83 -44.65 40.87
CA THR A 436 -28.76 -44.35 39.44
C THR A 436 -30.01 -44.88 38.76
N TYR A 437 -30.88 -43.98 38.29
CA TYR A 437 -32.18 -44.33 37.72
C TYR A 437 -32.27 -43.94 36.25
N ALA A 438 -32.85 -44.83 35.44
CA ALA A 438 -33.40 -44.49 34.14
C ALA A 438 -34.93 -44.41 34.28
N GLN A 439 -35.47 -43.19 34.37
CA GLN A 439 -36.90 -42.98 34.59
C GLN A 439 -37.66 -42.85 33.27
N VAL A 440 -38.78 -43.57 33.15
CA VAL A 440 -39.79 -43.36 32.10
C VAL A 440 -41.07 -42.94 32.80
N SER A 441 -41.50 -41.69 32.61
CA SER A 441 -42.70 -41.13 33.26
C SER A 441 -43.61 -40.44 32.25
N ASN A 442 -44.92 -40.59 32.44
CA ASN A 442 -45.96 -39.88 31.72
C ASN A 442 -46.97 -39.39 32.77
N THR A 443 -47.12 -38.08 32.88
CA THR A 443 -47.97 -37.44 33.92
C THR A 443 -49.41 -37.23 33.47
N ASN A 444 -49.76 -37.65 32.24
CA ASN A 444 -51.12 -37.59 31.74
C ASN A 444 -51.98 -38.70 32.36
N SER A 445 -53.19 -38.37 32.85
CA SER A 445 -54.09 -39.30 33.56
C SER A 445 -54.52 -40.52 32.77
N SER A 446 -54.39 -40.48 31.44
CA SER A 446 -54.73 -41.57 30.53
C SER A 446 -53.54 -42.01 29.68
N GLY A 447 -52.34 -41.47 29.96
CA GLY A 447 -51.11 -41.77 29.25
C GLY A 447 -50.38 -42.96 29.86
N ILE A 448 -49.73 -43.76 29.01
CA ILE A 448 -48.88 -44.87 29.46
C ILE A 448 -47.44 -44.39 29.50
N ALA A 449 -46.72 -44.71 30.57
CA ALA A 449 -45.27 -44.69 30.64
C ALA A 449 -44.80 -46.15 30.67
N GLY A 450 -43.95 -46.55 29.73
CA GLY A 450 -43.57 -47.95 29.63
C GLY A 450 -42.21 -48.14 28.99
N PHE A 451 -41.53 -49.19 29.44
CA PHE A 451 -40.42 -49.79 28.70
C PHE A 451 -41.00 -50.89 27.81
N MET A 452 -40.84 -50.75 26.49
CA MET A 452 -41.22 -51.77 25.52
C MET A 452 -39.96 -52.39 24.94
N ALA A 453 -39.81 -53.70 25.12
CA ALA A 453 -38.85 -54.51 24.39
C ALA A 453 -39.60 -55.53 23.55
N THR A 454 -39.06 -55.90 22.40
CA THR A 454 -39.61 -56.93 21.52
C THR A 454 -38.46 -57.80 21.02
N SER A 455 -38.71 -59.10 20.89
CA SER A 455 -37.75 -60.03 20.32
C SER A 455 -38.51 -61.06 19.49
N ASN A 456 -38.14 -61.20 18.22
CA ASN A 456 -38.83 -62.10 17.29
C ASN A 456 -38.33 -63.55 17.39
N LEU A 457 -37.17 -63.78 17.99
CA LEU A 457 -36.46 -65.07 17.95
C LEU A 457 -35.91 -65.53 19.31
N GLY A 458 -36.07 -64.75 20.38
CA GLY A 458 -35.49 -65.07 21.69
C GLY A 458 -36.28 -64.51 22.87
N PRO A 459 -35.98 -64.98 24.10
CA PRO A 459 -36.66 -64.50 25.30
C PRO A 459 -36.38 -63.03 25.53
N MET A 460 -37.38 -62.30 26.01
CA MET A 460 -37.17 -60.96 26.56
C MET A 460 -36.79 -61.08 28.03
N VAL A 461 -35.75 -60.38 28.46
CA VAL A 461 -35.23 -60.44 29.83
C VAL A 461 -35.08 -59.04 30.39
N ILE A 462 -35.75 -58.77 31.51
CA ILE A 462 -35.37 -57.68 32.40
C ILE A 462 -34.55 -58.32 33.52
N GLN A 463 -33.26 -57.99 33.57
CA GLN A 463 -32.33 -58.58 34.50
C GLN A 463 -31.94 -57.56 35.56
N SER A 464 -32.06 -57.97 36.83
CA SER A 464 -31.38 -57.29 37.94
C SER A 464 -30.14 -58.08 38.33
N ILE A 465 -29.00 -57.40 38.39
CA ILE A 465 -27.72 -57.96 38.83
C ILE A 465 -27.25 -57.11 40.01
N GLY A 466 -27.27 -57.68 41.21
CA GLY A 466 -26.62 -57.09 42.38
C GLY A 466 -25.20 -57.62 42.46
N SER A 467 -24.20 -56.85 42.05
CA SER A 467 -22.80 -57.24 42.14
C SER A 467 -22.07 -56.44 43.22
N THR A 468 -21.46 -57.13 44.18
CA THR A 468 -20.14 -56.74 44.69
C THR A 468 -19.00 -57.23 43.76
N GLU A 469 -19.25 -58.12 42.79
CA GLU A 469 -18.23 -58.52 41.80
C GLU A 469 -18.82 -58.72 40.39
N GLY A 470 -18.12 -58.18 39.40
CA GLY A 470 -18.58 -58.05 38.03
C GLY A 470 -18.67 -59.36 37.24
N ALA A 471 -19.45 -59.26 36.15
CA ALA A 471 -19.42 -60.12 34.97
C ALA A 471 -19.48 -61.65 35.16
N THR A 472 -20.64 -62.19 34.75
CA THR A 472 -20.81 -63.52 34.12
C THR A 472 -20.48 -64.80 34.92
N GLY A 473 -20.16 -64.72 36.22
CA GLY A 473 -19.99 -65.91 37.07
C GLY A 473 -20.48 -65.75 38.52
N LEU A 474 -21.55 -66.48 38.87
CA LEU A 474 -21.99 -66.91 40.23
C LEU A 474 -22.84 -65.98 41.13
N ALA A 475 -23.81 -66.66 41.80
CA ALA A 475 -24.55 -66.35 43.04
C ALA A 475 -25.52 -65.13 43.12
N GLY A 476 -26.74 -65.28 42.58
CA GLY A 476 -27.91 -64.50 43.02
C GLY A 476 -28.34 -63.37 42.09
N TRP A 477 -28.94 -63.71 40.94
CA TRP A 477 -29.68 -62.77 40.09
C TRP A 477 -31.18 -63.04 40.16
N GLY A 478 -31.97 -62.00 39.87
CA GLY A 478 -33.41 -62.09 39.65
C GLY A 478 -33.76 -61.62 38.23
N ARG A 479 -34.66 -62.34 37.55
CA ARG A 479 -35.14 -61.99 36.21
C ARG A 479 -36.66 -62.02 36.14
N LEU A 480 -37.21 -61.06 35.41
CA LEU A 480 -38.53 -61.15 34.80
C LEU A 480 -38.30 -61.48 33.33
N ARG A 481 -38.83 -62.60 32.85
CA ARG A 481 -38.65 -63.02 31.45
C ARG A 481 -39.91 -63.58 30.83
N THR A 482 -40.06 -63.37 29.53
CA THR A 482 -40.94 -64.20 28.69
C THR A 482 -40.11 -65.40 28.21
N ASP A 483 -40.62 -66.60 28.46
CA ASP A 483 -39.96 -67.83 28.06
C ASP A 483 -40.71 -68.45 26.88
N SER A 484 -40.09 -68.40 25.70
CA SER A 484 -40.63 -69.00 24.48
C SER A 484 -40.67 -70.53 24.52
N ALA A 485 -39.90 -71.18 25.40
CA ALA A 485 -39.98 -72.62 25.63
C ALA A 485 -41.08 -73.00 26.64
N LEU A 486 -41.48 -72.08 27.54
CA LEU A 486 -42.55 -72.29 28.52
C LEU A 486 -43.87 -71.59 28.13
N ASN A 487 -43.92 -70.89 26.99
CA ASN A 487 -45.08 -70.12 26.51
C ASN A 487 -45.67 -69.15 27.55
N GLY A 488 -44.84 -68.49 28.36
CA GLY A 488 -45.35 -67.69 29.49
C GLY A 488 -44.40 -66.64 30.05
N PHE A 489 -44.91 -65.90 31.04
CA PHE A 489 -44.17 -64.94 31.85
C PHE A 489 -43.67 -65.61 33.13
N ALA A 490 -42.40 -65.39 33.48
CA ALA A 490 -41.76 -66.03 34.63
C ALA A 490 -40.96 -65.03 35.49
N PHE A 491 -41.07 -65.18 36.80
CA PHE A 491 -40.10 -64.70 37.78
C PHE A 491 -39.10 -65.81 38.05
N VAL A 492 -37.81 -65.54 37.88
CA VAL A 492 -36.74 -66.56 38.00
C VAL A 492 -35.59 -66.03 38.83
N THR A 493 -35.08 -66.87 39.73
CA THR A 493 -33.86 -66.63 40.51
C THR A 493 -32.72 -67.53 40.04
N GLY A 494 -31.48 -67.05 40.18
CA GLY A 494 -30.28 -67.84 39.90
C GLY A 494 -29.67 -68.47 41.16
N GLY A 495 -29.41 -69.78 41.14
CA GLY A 495 -28.94 -70.54 42.30
C GLY A 495 -30.06 -70.90 43.27
N ALA A 496 -29.74 -71.60 44.36
CA ALA A 496 -30.73 -72.03 45.37
C ALA A 496 -31.23 -70.83 46.22
N LYS A 497 -32.03 -69.96 45.63
CA LYS A 497 -32.56 -68.72 46.22
C LYS A 497 -34.07 -68.61 45.99
N PRO A 498 -34.86 -68.22 47.01
CA PRO A 498 -36.32 -68.17 46.91
C PRO A 498 -36.80 -66.97 46.08
N ILE A 499 -38.03 -67.05 45.57
CA ILE A 499 -38.83 -65.90 45.15
C ILE A 499 -39.59 -65.41 46.38
N THR A 500 -39.46 -64.14 46.79
CA THR A 500 -40.10 -63.61 48.00
C THR A 500 -41.03 -62.44 47.68
N PHE A 501 -42.06 -62.25 48.51
CA PHE A 501 -43.00 -61.13 48.46
C PHE A 501 -42.96 -60.41 49.81
N ASN A 502 -42.52 -59.15 49.80
CA ASN A 502 -42.16 -58.40 51.01
C ASN A 502 -42.92 -57.06 51.13
N PRO A 503 -44.23 -57.06 51.45
CA PRO A 503 -44.93 -55.80 51.71
C PRO A 503 -44.30 -55.05 52.90
N ASN A 504 -44.01 -53.75 52.73
CA ASN A 504 -43.36 -52.89 53.73
C ASN A 504 -42.02 -53.47 54.24
N ASP A 505 -41.19 -54.01 53.35
CA ASP A 505 -39.88 -54.61 53.65
C ASP A 505 -39.91 -55.84 54.59
N SER A 506 -41.08 -56.37 54.91
CA SER A 506 -41.25 -57.60 55.69
C SER A 506 -41.72 -58.75 54.81
N GLU A 507 -41.04 -59.89 54.86
CA GLU A 507 -41.40 -61.07 54.06
C GLU A 507 -42.74 -61.68 54.50
N ALA A 508 -43.71 -61.76 53.58
CA ALA A 508 -45.03 -62.34 53.82
C ALA A 508 -45.21 -63.71 53.15
N MET A 509 -44.60 -63.92 51.98
CA MET A 509 -44.69 -65.17 51.22
C MET A 509 -43.37 -65.46 50.50
N ARG A 510 -43.04 -66.74 50.32
CA ARG A 510 -41.94 -67.19 49.46
C ARG A 510 -42.22 -68.45 48.68
N ILE A 511 -41.43 -68.68 47.64
CA ILE A 511 -41.29 -69.97 46.94
C ILE A 511 -39.81 -70.36 47.00
N ILE A 512 -39.48 -71.46 47.67
CA ILE A 512 -38.10 -71.96 47.78
C ILE A 512 -37.65 -72.68 46.51
N ASP A 513 -36.34 -72.97 46.39
CA ASP A 513 -35.75 -73.71 45.25
C ASP A 513 -36.41 -75.09 44.99
N GLY A 514 -36.96 -75.73 46.04
CA GLY A 514 -37.76 -76.95 45.92
C GLY A 514 -39.19 -76.77 45.41
N GLY A 515 -39.61 -75.54 45.13
CA GLY A 515 -40.94 -75.17 44.65
C GLY A 515 -42.05 -75.12 45.71
N SER A 516 -41.70 -75.27 46.99
CA SER A 516 -42.68 -75.14 48.09
C SER A 516 -42.97 -73.68 48.40
N VAL A 517 -44.24 -73.38 48.65
CA VAL A 517 -44.75 -72.05 49.02
C VAL A 517 -44.81 -71.94 50.55
N GLY A 518 -44.19 -70.91 51.10
CA GLY A 518 -44.34 -70.52 52.51
C GLY A 518 -45.13 -69.23 52.64
N ILE A 519 -46.09 -69.17 53.55
CA ILE A 519 -46.80 -67.95 53.96
C ILE A 519 -46.51 -67.73 55.45
N ASN A 520 -45.87 -66.60 55.77
CA ASN A 520 -45.37 -66.26 57.10
C ASN A 520 -44.43 -67.34 57.71
N THR A 521 -43.75 -68.10 56.86
CA THR A 521 -42.68 -69.06 57.22
C THR A 521 -41.54 -68.99 56.21
N THR A 522 -40.31 -69.11 56.69
CA THR A 522 -39.11 -69.06 55.84
C THR A 522 -38.65 -70.44 55.36
N GLY A 523 -39.13 -71.52 55.98
CA GLY A 523 -38.77 -72.90 55.65
C GLY A 523 -40.02 -73.76 55.52
N PRO A 524 -40.77 -73.68 54.41
CA PRO A 524 -41.96 -74.48 54.22
C PRO A 524 -41.62 -75.97 54.20
N ASP A 525 -42.19 -76.74 55.13
CA ASP A 525 -41.92 -78.18 55.24
C ASP A 525 -42.73 -79.01 54.23
N ARG A 526 -43.70 -78.39 53.55
CA ARG A 526 -44.59 -79.00 52.55
C ARG A 526 -44.81 -78.05 51.38
N ARG A 527 -45.49 -78.53 50.33
CA ARG A 527 -45.74 -77.76 49.08
C ARG A 527 -46.41 -76.42 49.32
N LEU A 528 -47.28 -76.34 50.32
CA LEU A 528 -47.85 -75.11 50.87
C LEU A 528 -47.76 -75.20 52.39
N ASP A 529 -47.13 -74.23 53.02
CA ASP A 529 -46.99 -74.13 54.47
C ASP A 529 -47.41 -72.73 54.91
N VAL A 530 -48.43 -72.64 55.76
CA VAL A 530 -48.99 -71.38 56.24
C VAL A 530 -48.87 -71.35 57.75
N LEU A 531 -48.06 -70.42 58.26
CA LEU A 531 -47.79 -70.31 59.68
C LEU A 531 -48.45 -69.05 60.24
N ASP A 532 -49.48 -69.23 61.07
CA ASP A 532 -49.98 -68.17 61.94
C ASP A 532 -50.19 -68.76 63.33
N ALA A 533 -49.46 -68.24 64.32
CA ALA A 533 -49.53 -68.73 65.69
C ALA A 533 -50.76 -68.18 66.44
N SER A 534 -51.29 -67.03 65.98
CA SER A 534 -52.31 -66.26 66.69
C SER A 534 -53.69 -66.41 66.05
N ASN A 535 -53.77 -66.55 64.73
CA ASN A 535 -55.02 -66.59 63.96
C ASN A 535 -55.18 -67.92 63.19
N PRO A 536 -56.36 -68.21 62.62
CA PRO A 536 -56.55 -69.30 61.68
C PRO A 536 -55.64 -69.17 60.45
N GLN A 537 -55.11 -70.30 59.96
CA GLN A 537 -54.17 -70.30 58.84
C GLN A 537 -54.83 -70.31 57.46
N LEU A 538 -56.10 -70.72 57.36
CA LEU A 538 -56.87 -70.65 56.09
C LEU A 538 -58.33 -70.30 56.37
N ARG A 539 -58.89 -69.38 55.55
CA ARG A 539 -60.31 -69.01 55.57
C ARG A 539 -60.97 -69.28 54.22
N LEU A 540 -62.16 -69.88 54.24
CA LEU A 540 -63.06 -69.96 53.10
C LEU A 540 -64.20 -68.96 53.30
N THR A 541 -64.22 -67.88 52.52
CA THR A 541 -65.22 -66.81 52.64
C THR A 541 -66.29 -66.93 51.55
N TYR A 542 -67.56 -66.81 51.92
CA TYR A 542 -68.68 -66.66 50.99
C TYR A 542 -69.11 -65.20 50.84
N THR A 543 -69.24 -64.47 51.96
CA THR A 543 -69.53 -63.02 51.98
C THR A 543 -68.42 -62.31 52.73
N ASP A 544 -67.78 -61.35 52.07
CA ASP A 544 -66.62 -60.64 52.63
C ASP A 544 -66.93 -60.10 54.03
N GLY A 545 -66.00 -60.36 54.96
CA GLY A 545 -66.09 -59.98 56.36
C GLY A 545 -67.18 -60.61 57.23
N SER A 546 -68.10 -61.43 56.71
CA SER A 546 -69.31 -61.82 57.46
C SER A 546 -69.73 -63.30 57.39
N VAL A 547 -69.52 -63.98 56.26
CA VAL A 547 -69.86 -65.41 56.10
C VAL A 547 -68.62 -66.18 55.68
N TYR A 548 -68.09 -67.02 56.56
CA TYR A 548 -66.83 -67.74 56.33
C TYR A 548 -66.70 -69.02 57.18
N THR A 549 -65.71 -69.85 56.84
CA THR A 549 -65.23 -70.97 57.67
C THR A 549 -63.72 -70.90 57.81
N ASP A 550 -63.24 -70.98 59.05
CA ASP A 550 -61.81 -70.95 59.38
C ASP A 550 -61.25 -72.33 59.66
N PHE A 551 -60.02 -72.57 59.20
CA PHE A 551 -59.22 -73.75 59.47
C PHE A 551 -58.03 -73.33 60.33
N ARG A 552 -57.91 -73.92 61.52
CA ARG A 552 -56.81 -73.66 62.45
C ARG A 552 -56.15 -74.93 62.92
N THR A 553 -54.83 -75.02 62.80
CA THR A 553 -54.03 -75.96 63.60
C THR A 553 -53.53 -75.24 64.85
N SER A 554 -53.85 -75.77 66.03
CA SER A 554 -53.40 -75.20 67.31
C SER A 554 -51.93 -75.52 67.59
N SER A 555 -51.34 -74.92 68.63
CA SER A 555 -49.98 -75.26 69.09
C SER A 555 -49.84 -76.72 69.54
N GLY A 556 -50.96 -77.40 69.84
CA GLY A 556 -51.00 -78.84 70.13
C GLY A 556 -51.15 -79.73 68.90
N GLY A 557 -51.26 -79.17 67.69
CA GLY A 557 -51.44 -79.91 66.45
C GLY A 557 -52.90 -80.33 66.15
N GLU A 558 -53.87 -79.84 66.91
CA GLU A 558 -55.29 -80.12 66.67
C GLU A 558 -55.86 -79.24 65.56
N LEU A 559 -56.57 -79.84 64.60
CA LEU A 559 -57.28 -79.12 63.54
C LEU A 559 -58.70 -78.76 64.01
N THR A 560 -58.99 -77.45 64.02
CA THR A 560 -60.34 -76.91 64.24
C THR A 560 -60.88 -76.30 62.95
N ILE A 561 -62.15 -76.57 62.66
CA ILE A 561 -62.90 -75.97 61.54
C ILE A 561 -64.08 -75.19 62.14
N THR A 562 -64.09 -73.87 61.97
CA THR A 562 -65.06 -72.99 62.64
C THR A 562 -65.86 -72.17 61.61
N PRO A 563 -67.12 -72.53 61.31
CA PRO A 563 -68.01 -71.71 60.49
C PRO A 563 -68.50 -70.47 61.26
N SER A 564 -68.72 -69.36 60.57
CA SER A 564 -69.25 -68.13 61.17
C SER A 564 -70.73 -68.23 61.56
N GLY A 565 -71.44 -69.22 61.02
CA GLY A 565 -72.85 -69.51 61.30
C GLY A 565 -73.13 -70.33 62.56
N GLY A 566 -72.09 -70.78 63.28
CA GLY A 566 -72.21 -71.65 64.46
C GLY A 566 -72.06 -73.13 64.15
#